data_AF-A0A812YSX7-F1
#
_entry.id   AF-A0A812YSX7-F1
#
_cell.length_a   1.000
_cell.length_b   1.000
_cell.length_c   1.000
_cell.angle_alpha   90.00
_cell.angle_beta   90.00
_cell.angle_gamma   90.00
#
_symmetry.space_group_name_H-M   'P 1'
#
loop_
_entity.id
_entity.type
_entity.pdbx_description
1 polymer ?
#
loop_
_entity_poly.entity_id
_entity_poly.type
_entity_poly.pdbx_seq_one_letter_code
_entity_poly.pdbx_strand_id
1 'polypeptide(L)'
;MYDNDPVAEVPEDKKEKVLGGRGSDGPIDISEADRAREGCMWGETVDGSDQAPTMWPRLAAIAERLWSAPASSSAAAESRLNAFRCLLLRRGVAAAPTQVSGRRAPLGPGSLGAAGR
;
A
#
# COMPACT_ATOMS: atom_id res chain seq x y z
N MET A 1 -2.38 -21.71 -8.85
CA MET A 1 -2.19 -20.38 -8.23
C MET A 1 -1.76 -19.50 -9.39
N TYR A 2 -2.66 -18.67 -9.91
CA TYR A 2 -2.56 -18.12 -11.26
C TYR A 2 -1.24 -17.38 -11.49
N ASP A 3 -0.46 -17.87 -12.45
CA ASP A 3 0.76 -17.24 -12.94
C ASP A 3 0.35 -16.17 -13.97
N ASN A 4 -0.26 -15.10 -13.45
CA ASN A 4 -0.64 -13.95 -14.27
C ASN A 4 0.59 -13.07 -14.40
N ASP A 5 1.48 -13.40 -15.33
CA ASP A 5 2.50 -12.46 -15.78
C ASP A 5 1.81 -11.43 -16.69
N PRO A 6 1.56 -10.19 -16.21
CA PRO A 6 0.82 -9.18 -16.95
C PRO A 6 1.56 -8.69 -18.20
N VAL A 7 2.81 -9.12 -18.42
CA VAL A 7 3.64 -8.73 -19.56
C VAL A 7 4.04 -9.89 -20.47
N ALA A 8 3.47 -11.08 -20.28
CA ALA A 8 3.82 -12.27 -21.07
C ALA A 8 3.66 -12.07 -22.59
N GLU A 9 2.66 -11.28 -22.99
CA GLU A 9 2.34 -11.00 -24.41
C GLU A 9 2.79 -9.60 -24.86
N VAL A 10 3.42 -8.82 -23.97
CA VAL A 10 3.76 -7.43 -24.24
C VAL A 10 5.15 -7.36 -24.89
N PRO A 11 5.31 -6.65 -26.03
CA PRO A 11 6.63 -6.36 -26.60
C PRO A 11 7.57 -5.65 -25.61
N GLU A 12 8.86 -5.99 -25.60
CA GLU A 12 9.82 -5.54 -24.58
C GLU A 12 9.93 -4.02 -24.47
N ASP A 13 9.80 -3.31 -25.60
CA ASP A 13 9.78 -1.85 -25.70
C ASP A 13 8.58 -1.21 -24.99
N LYS A 14 7.52 -1.98 -24.72
CA LYS A 14 6.28 -1.50 -24.10
C LYS A 14 6.11 -1.99 -22.67
N LYS A 15 6.89 -2.96 -22.21
CA LYS A 15 6.80 -3.50 -20.84
C LYS A 15 7.08 -2.43 -19.79
N GLU A 16 8.03 -1.54 -20.05
CA GLU A 16 8.33 -0.43 -19.13
C GLU A 16 7.15 0.55 -18.99
N LYS A 17 6.42 0.80 -20.06
CA LYS A 17 5.22 1.62 -20.03
C LYS A 17 4.07 0.93 -19.27
N VAL A 18 3.93 -0.39 -19.44
CA VAL A 18 2.89 -1.20 -18.79
C VAL A 18 3.16 -1.37 -17.30
N LEU A 19 4.41 -1.56 -16.90
CA LEU A 19 4.79 -1.74 -15.49
C LEU A 19 4.87 -0.40 -14.72
N GLY A 20 4.71 0.73 -15.42
CA GLY A 20 4.97 2.05 -14.86
C GLY A 20 6.47 2.15 -14.59
N GLY A 21 7.23 2.60 -15.59
CA GLY A 21 8.68 2.66 -15.56
C GLY A 21 9.22 3.14 -14.23
N ARG A 22 10.36 2.57 -13.82
CA ARG A 22 11.05 2.89 -12.56
C ARG A 22 11.34 4.39 -12.61
N GLY A 23 10.41 5.18 -12.06
CA GLY A 23 10.60 6.61 -11.90
C GLY A 23 11.91 6.74 -11.15
N SER A 24 12.91 7.31 -11.84
CA SER A 24 14.26 7.48 -11.33
C SER A 24 14.22 7.76 -9.84
N ASP A 25 14.92 6.98 -9.02
CA ASP A 25 14.99 7.08 -7.56
C ASP A 25 15.50 8.46 -7.06
N GLY A 26 15.61 9.45 -7.94
CA GLY A 26 15.74 10.85 -7.62
C GLY A 26 14.47 11.42 -6.97
N PRO A 27 14.59 12.59 -6.33
CA PRO A 27 13.43 13.30 -5.80
C PRO A 27 12.42 13.49 -6.92
N ILE A 28 11.19 13.02 -6.73
CA ILE A 28 10.10 13.38 -7.63
C ILE A 28 9.86 14.88 -7.42
N ASP A 29 10.48 15.69 -8.25
CA ASP A 29 10.28 17.13 -8.31
C ASP A 29 8.97 17.40 -9.04
N ILE A 30 7.87 17.27 -8.30
CA ILE A 30 6.56 17.72 -8.77
C ILE A 30 6.52 19.23 -8.58
N SER A 31 6.38 19.97 -9.67
CA SER A 31 6.08 21.39 -9.59
C SER A 31 4.80 21.58 -8.76
N GLU A 32 4.60 22.75 -8.15
CA GLU A 32 3.41 23.00 -7.32
C GLU A 32 2.09 22.81 -8.10
N ALA A 33 2.13 22.97 -9.43
CA ALA A 33 1.02 22.69 -10.33
C ALA A 33 0.75 21.18 -10.56
N ASP A 34 1.75 20.31 -10.35
CA ASP A 34 1.65 18.85 -10.58
C ASP A 34 1.29 18.06 -9.30
N ARG A 35 0.84 18.74 -8.24
CA ARG A 35 0.58 18.11 -6.93
C ARG A 35 -0.77 17.39 -6.83
N ALA A 36 -1.45 17.15 -7.94
CA ALA A 36 -2.63 16.28 -7.97
C ALA A 36 -2.20 14.82 -8.00
N ARG A 37 -2.40 14.09 -6.88
CA ARG A 37 -2.24 12.63 -6.82
C ARG A 37 -3.53 12.02 -6.29
N GLU A 38 -3.90 10.88 -6.83
CA GLU A 38 -5.12 10.16 -6.46
C GLU A 38 -4.77 8.72 -6.10
N GLY A 39 -5.50 8.15 -5.13
CA GLY A 39 -5.46 6.73 -4.84
C GLY A 39 -6.77 6.09 -5.29
N CYS A 40 -6.72 5.31 -6.37
CA CYS A 40 -7.88 4.56 -6.85
C CYS A 40 -7.88 3.14 -6.28
N MET A 41 -9.07 2.62 -5.97
CA MET A 41 -9.26 1.19 -5.74
C MET A 41 -10.29 0.65 -6.72
N TRP A 42 -9.93 -0.43 -7.40
CA TRP A 42 -10.85 -1.12 -8.29
C TRP A 42 -11.70 -2.12 -7.50
N GLY A 43 -12.94 -2.31 -7.96
CA GLY A 43 -13.99 -3.00 -7.22
C GLY A 43 -14.25 -4.44 -7.67
N GLU A 44 -13.44 -5.02 -8.56
CA GLU A 44 -13.71 -6.36 -9.11
C GLU A 44 -13.67 -7.45 -8.02
N THR A 45 -12.88 -7.23 -6.97
CA THR A 45 -12.64 -8.20 -5.88
C THR A 45 -12.85 -7.60 -4.49
N VAL A 46 -13.55 -6.47 -4.39
CA VAL A 46 -13.75 -5.74 -3.13
C VAL A 46 -15.25 -5.52 -2.89
N ASP A 47 -15.71 -5.85 -1.69
CA ASP A 47 -17.06 -5.62 -1.21
C ASP A 47 -17.06 -4.80 0.10
N GLY A 48 -18.23 -4.62 0.72
CA GLY A 48 -18.36 -3.81 1.93
C GLY A 48 -17.56 -4.33 3.13
N SER A 49 -17.15 -5.59 3.13
CA SER A 49 -16.40 -6.21 4.22
C SER A 49 -14.89 -5.90 4.16
N ASP A 50 -14.35 -5.68 2.97
CA ASP A 50 -12.91 -5.52 2.75
C ASP A 50 -12.52 -4.18 2.10
N GLN A 51 -13.48 -3.32 1.75
CA GLN A 51 -13.22 -1.98 1.23
C GLN A 51 -12.35 -1.12 2.17
N ALA A 52 -12.78 -0.93 3.42
CA ALA A 52 -12.07 -0.11 4.39
C ALA A 52 -10.65 -0.62 4.71
N PRO A 53 -10.42 -1.91 5.05
CA PRO A 53 -9.07 -2.42 5.28
C PRO A 53 -8.25 -2.52 3.99
N THR A 54 -8.88 -2.44 2.82
CA THR A 54 -8.16 -2.28 1.57
C THR A 54 -7.63 -0.85 1.43
N MET A 55 -8.48 0.16 1.58
CA MET A 55 -8.09 1.56 1.46
C MET A 55 -7.09 2.00 2.55
N TRP A 56 -7.35 1.62 3.80
CA TRP A 56 -6.60 2.11 4.95
C TRP A 56 -5.58 1.09 5.44
N PRO A 57 -4.33 1.49 5.78
CA PRO A 57 -3.80 2.85 5.86
C PRO A 57 -3.13 3.35 4.56
N ARG A 58 -3.26 2.64 3.43
CA ARG A 58 -2.58 2.96 2.17
C ARG A 58 -2.90 4.37 1.65
N LEU A 59 -4.17 4.77 1.68
CA LEU A 59 -4.58 6.12 1.30
C LEU A 59 -4.00 7.21 2.22
N ALA A 60 -3.70 6.89 3.49
CA ALA A 60 -3.10 7.84 4.42
C ALA A 60 -1.67 8.22 4.00
N ALA A 61 -0.91 7.27 3.44
CA ALA A 61 0.42 7.54 2.91
C ALA A 61 0.39 8.49 1.69
N ILE A 62 -0.61 8.32 0.82
CA ILE A 62 -0.85 9.24 -0.31
C ILE A 62 -1.22 10.63 0.22
N ALA A 63 -2.13 10.70 1.19
CA ALA A 63 -2.54 11.95 1.82
C ALA A 63 -1.36 12.68 2.50
N GLU A 64 -0.47 11.98 3.19
CA GLU A 64 0.71 12.57 3.83
C GLU A 64 1.66 13.20 2.80
N ARG A 65 1.83 12.54 1.65
CA ARG A 65 2.65 13.06 0.54
C ARG A 65 2.02 14.29 -0.13
N LEU A 66 0.69 14.36 -0.17
CA LEU A 66 -0.05 15.51 -0.68
C LEU A 66 -0.07 16.68 0.30
N TRP A 67 -0.09 16.42 1.60
CA TRP A 67 -0.21 17.45 2.63
C TRP A 67 1.16 18.06 3.03
N SER A 68 2.25 17.28 2.96
CA SER A 68 3.58 17.70 3.45
C SER A 68 4.65 17.81 2.37
N ALA A 69 5.64 18.69 2.56
CA ALA A 69 6.78 18.79 1.64
C ALA A 69 7.55 17.45 1.55
N PRO A 70 8.15 17.11 0.40
CA PRO A 70 8.59 15.75 0.06
C PRO A 70 9.79 15.18 0.84
N ALA A 71 10.17 15.77 1.97
CA ALA A 71 11.49 15.60 2.56
C ALA A 71 11.71 14.31 3.38
N SER A 72 10.66 13.60 3.83
CA SER A 72 10.86 12.40 4.64
C SER A 72 10.91 11.13 3.79
N SER A 73 11.96 10.32 3.99
CA SER A 73 12.05 8.96 3.44
C SER A 73 10.93 8.07 3.95
N SER A 74 10.61 7.00 3.21
CA SER A 74 9.60 6.01 3.62
C SER A 74 9.86 5.43 5.01
N ALA A 75 11.13 5.15 5.33
CA ALA A 75 11.55 4.65 6.65
C ALA A 75 11.22 5.64 7.77
N ALA A 76 11.38 6.94 7.55
CA ALA A 76 11.05 7.97 8.53
C ALA A 76 9.53 8.16 8.71
N ALA A 77 8.72 7.75 7.73
CA ALA A 77 7.26 7.83 7.78
C ALA A 77 6.58 6.60 8.39
N GLU A 78 7.27 5.45 8.46
CA GLU A 78 6.71 4.18 8.92
C GLU A 78 6.14 4.26 10.35
N SER A 79 6.87 4.87 11.28
CA SER A 79 6.42 5.02 12.67
C SER A 79 5.14 5.87 12.79
N ARG A 80 5.04 6.95 12.00
CA ARG A 80 3.84 7.80 11.95
C ARG A 80 2.66 7.07 11.34
N LEU A 81 2.88 6.31 10.26
CA LEU A 81 1.84 5.51 9.62
C LEU A 81 1.31 4.42 10.56
N ASN A 82 2.19 3.78 11.35
CA ASN A 82 1.81 2.83 12.40
C ASN A 82 0.94 3.46 13.49
N ALA A 83 1.33 4.64 13.98
CA ALA A 83 0.54 5.38 14.96
C ALA A 83 -0.83 5.80 14.40
N PHE A 84 -0.86 6.30 13.14
CA PHE A 84 -2.09 6.67 12.46
C PHE A 84 -3.03 5.48 12.28
N ARG A 85 -2.49 4.31 11.92
CA ARG A 85 -3.22 3.05 11.86
C ARG A 85 -3.90 2.73 13.20
N CYS A 86 -3.21 2.87 14.32
CA CYS A 86 -3.80 2.64 15.64
C CYS A 86 -4.95 3.61 15.93
N LEU A 87 -4.85 4.87 15.50
CA LEU A 87 -5.94 5.85 15.64
C LEU A 87 -7.17 5.48 14.80
N LEU A 88 -6.98 4.97 13.58
CA LEU A 88 -8.08 4.49 12.73
C LEU A 88 -8.84 3.36 13.43
N LEU A 89 -8.12 2.36 13.94
CA LEU A 89 -8.74 1.25 14.67
C LEU A 89 -9.52 1.72 15.90
N ARG A 90 -8.97 2.66 16.68
CA ARG A 90 -9.65 3.24 17.84
C ARG A 90 -10.94 4.00 17.48
N ARG A 91 -11.04 4.49 16.24
CA ARG A 91 -12.23 5.18 15.71
C ARG A 91 -13.20 4.24 15.00
N GLY A 92 -12.96 2.94 15.04
CA GLY A 92 -13.80 1.94 14.36
C GLY A 92 -13.58 1.87 12.84
N VAL A 93 -12.54 2.53 12.31
CA VAL A 93 -12.17 2.41 10.89
C VAL A 93 -11.28 1.19 10.73
N ALA A 94 -11.79 0.18 10.04
CA ALA A 94 -11.02 -1.00 9.69
C ALA A 94 -9.82 -0.60 8.83
N ALA A 95 -8.62 -0.90 9.32
CA ALA A 95 -7.36 -0.63 8.63
C ALA A 95 -6.52 -1.90 8.62
N ALA A 96 -5.80 -2.13 7.53
CA ALA A 96 -4.91 -3.26 7.39
C ALA A 96 -3.60 -3.10 8.17
N PRO A 97 -2.92 -4.22 8.46
CA PRO A 97 -1.55 -4.20 8.94
C PRO A 97 -0.63 -3.46 7.95
N THR A 98 0.28 -2.67 8.50
CA THR A 98 1.35 -1.97 7.78
C THR A 98 2.55 -2.87 7.50
N GLN A 99 2.74 -3.92 8.30
CA GLN A 99 3.82 -4.89 8.15
C GLN A 99 3.37 -6.12 7.37
N VAL A 100 4.24 -6.61 6.48
CA VAL A 100 4.00 -7.75 5.56
C VAL A 100 3.52 -9.00 6.29
N SER A 101 3.97 -9.22 7.52
CA SER A 101 3.59 -10.38 8.34
C SER A 101 2.08 -10.45 8.62
N GLY A 102 1.39 -9.32 8.69
CA GLY A 102 -0.02 -9.27 9.09
C GLY A 102 -1.03 -9.73 8.04
N ARG A 103 -0.62 -9.88 6.76
CA ARG A 103 -1.48 -10.40 5.68
C ARG A 103 -1.06 -11.79 5.20
N ARG A 104 0.01 -12.37 5.76
CA ARG A 104 0.52 -13.66 5.30
C ARG A 104 -0.37 -14.77 5.85
N ALA A 105 -0.77 -15.69 4.97
CA ALA A 105 -1.44 -16.90 5.40
C ALA A 105 -0.54 -17.67 6.39
N PRO A 106 -1.13 -18.28 7.43
CA PRO A 106 -0.40 -19.20 8.29
C PRO A 106 0.35 -20.24 7.44
N LEU A 107 1.58 -20.59 7.84
CA LEU A 107 2.44 -21.53 7.08
C LEU A 107 1.90 -22.98 7.05
N GLY A 108 0.77 -23.23 7.72
CA GLY A 108 0.06 -24.52 7.72
C GLY A 108 -0.99 -24.58 8.82
N PRO A 109 -1.84 -25.63 8.80
CA PRO A 109 -2.76 -25.93 9.90
C PRO A 109 -1.96 -26.13 11.21
N GLY A 110 -2.34 -25.41 12.27
CA GLY A 110 -1.66 -25.48 13.58
C GLY A 110 -0.56 -24.45 13.85
N SER A 111 -0.37 -23.46 12.98
CA SER A 111 0.63 -22.37 13.19
C SER A 111 0.25 -21.30 14.22
N LEU A 112 -0.83 -21.51 14.98
CA LEU A 112 -1.03 -20.85 16.28
C LEU A 112 0.06 -21.37 17.22
N GLY A 113 1.19 -20.67 17.27
CA GLY A 113 2.24 -20.96 18.23
C GLY A 113 1.69 -20.97 19.65
N ALA A 114 2.07 -21.99 20.41
CA ALA A 114 1.85 -22.09 21.84
C ALA A 114 2.38 -20.85 22.57
N ALA A 115 1.51 -19.87 22.82
CA ALA A 115 1.72 -18.81 23.79
C ALA A 115 0.98 -19.22 25.07
N GLY A 116 1.64 -20.04 25.88
CA GLY A 116 1.10 -20.51 27.15
C GLY A 116 2.18 -21.14 28.00
N ARG A 117 2.92 -20.31 28.73
CA ARG A 117 3.23 -20.45 30.16
C ARG A 117 3.87 -19.16 30.67
#